data_AF-A0A315XDC1-F1
#
_entry.id   AF-A0A315XDC1-F1
#
_cell.length_a   1.000
_cell.length_b   1.000
_cell.length_c   1.000
_cell.angle_alpha   90.00
_cell.angle_beta   90.00
_cell.angle_gamma   90.00
#
_symmetry.space_group_name_H-M   'P 1'
#
loop_
_entity.id
_entity.type
_entity.pdbx_description
1 polymer ?
#
loop_
_entity_poly.entity_id
_entity_poly.type
_entity_poly.pdbx_seq_one_letter_code
_entity_poly.pdbx_strand_id
1 'polypeptide(L)'
;MILCECGEIIDGGTFKDFIKTSSNPSTPTIGHDKCGYIFNFIDNKMYRKYSSRKELKTIAIRYAEKKKIGENDIERYLMEVDRMKSNGNSSDCEILINAYMRLQSSNGVK
;
A
#
# COMPACT_ATOMS: atom_id res chain seq x y z
N MET A 1 1.87 8.22 1.29
CA MET A 1 2.18 6.90 1.85
C MET A 1 2.07 5.87 0.72
N ILE A 2 3.20 5.27 0.30
CA ILE A 2 3.26 4.35 -0.83
C ILE A 2 3.63 2.97 -0.30
N LEU A 3 2.86 1.91 -0.63
CA LEU A 3 3.31 0.55 -0.35
C LEU A 3 4.37 0.16 -1.39
N CYS A 4 5.59 -0.07 -0.94
CA CYS A 4 6.67 -0.54 -1.78
C CYS A 4 6.59 -2.06 -1.99
N GLU A 5 7.19 -2.56 -3.08
CA GLU A 5 7.30 -3.99 -3.36
C GLU A 5 8.03 -4.78 -2.28
N CYS A 6 8.98 -4.14 -1.59
CA CYS A 6 9.65 -4.74 -0.43
C CYS A 6 8.69 -4.99 0.76
N GLY A 7 7.42 -4.56 0.68
CA GLY A 7 6.42 -4.71 1.74
C GLY A 7 6.52 -3.64 2.82
N GLU A 8 7.40 -2.66 2.65
CA GLU A 8 7.44 -1.48 3.50
C GLU A 8 6.47 -0.41 3.02
N ILE A 9 5.85 0.25 3.99
CA ILE A 9 4.99 1.39 3.76
C ILE A 9 5.88 2.63 3.83
N ILE A 10 6.11 3.27 2.69
CA ILE A 10 6.95 4.46 2.58
C ILE A 10 6.18 5.68 3.08
N ASP A 11 6.77 6.33 4.07
CA ASP A 11 6.30 7.57 4.69
C ASP A 11 7.51 8.47 4.93
N GLY A 12 7.99 9.10 3.85
CA GLY A 12 9.35 9.63 3.76
C GLY A 12 10.39 8.54 3.42
N GLY A 13 11.65 8.95 3.17
CA GLY A 13 12.72 8.05 2.74
C GLY A 13 12.66 7.71 1.25
N THR A 14 12.59 8.75 0.42
CA THR A 14 12.56 8.61 -1.04
C THR A 14 13.61 9.48 -1.69
N PHE A 15 14.30 8.93 -2.69
CA PHE A 15 15.26 9.67 -3.51
C PHE A 15 14.58 10.09 -4.81
N LYS A 16 15.08 11.18 -5.39
CA LYS A 16 14.68 11.59 -6.74
C LYS A 16 15.50 10.81 -7.76
N ASP A 17 14.84 10.36 -8.81
CA ASP A 17 15.50 9.71 -9.94
C ASP A 17 14.86 10.14 -11.27
N PHE A 18 15.52 9.87 -12.38
CA PHE A 18 15.05 10.14 -13.72
C PHE A 18 15.00 8.86 -14.53
N ILE A 19 13.79 8.46 -14.92
CA ILE A 19 13.58 7.26 -15.72
C ILE A 19 13.02 7.62 -17.10
N LYS A 20 13.34 6.79 -18.09
CA LYS A 20 12.68 6.83 -19.39
C LYS A 20 11.27 6.27 -19.28
N THR A 21 10.29 7.06 -19.65
CA THR A 21 8.88 6.65 -19.74
C THR A 21 8.38 6.74 -21.18
N SER A 22 7.16 6.29 -21.44
CA SER A 22 6.47 6.50 -22.72
C SER A 22 6.31 7.98 -23.10
N SER A 23 6.29 8.88 -22.10
CA SER A 23 6.06 10.31 -22.31
C SER A 23 7.34 11.11 -22.48
N ASN A 24 8.44 10.75 -21.78
CA ASN A 24 9.71 11.48 -21.86
C ASN A 24 10.92 10.58 -21.49
N PRO A 25 12.06 10.66 -22.21
CA PRO A 25 13.29 9.95 -21.87
C PRO A 25 13.90 10.28 -20.50
N SER A 26 13.56 11.44 -19.90
CA SER A 26 14.03 11.84 -18.58
C SER A 26 12.87 12.35 -17.74
N THR A 27 12.02 11.42 -17.30
CA THR A 27 10.87 11.74 -16.44
C THR A 27 11.32 11.75 -14.98
N PRO A 28 11.13 12.87 -14.25
CA PRO A 28 11.41 12.90 -12.82
C PRO A 28 10.45 11.97 -12.07
N THR A 29 11.02 11.14 -11.21
CA THR A 29 10.27 10.26 -10.33
C THR A 29 10.93 10.12 -8.96
N ILE A 30 10.35 9.30 -8.09
CA ILE A 30 10.88 8.94 -6.79
C ILE A 30 11.17 7.45 -6.70
N GLY A 31 12.16 7.09 -5.90
CA GLY A 31 12.45 5.71 -5.51
C GLY A 31 12.46 5.54 -4.00
N HIS A 32 12.45 4.30 -3.53
CA HIS A 32 12.56 3.96 -2.11
C HIS A 32 14.03 3.88 -1.68
N ASP A 33 14.45 4.71 -0.71
CA ASP A 33 15.85 4.78 -0.28
C ASP A 33 16.41 3.45 0.22
N LYS A 34 15.59 2.64 0.88
CA LYS A 34 16.05 1.39 1.50
C LYS A 34 16.23 0.23 0.51
N CYS A 35 15.35 0.12 -0.48
CA CYS A 35 15.35 -1.03 -1.39
C CYS A 35 15.67 -0.65 -2.85
N GLY A 36 15.94 0.64 -3.12
CA GLY A 36 16.29 1.14 -4.46
C GLY A 36 15.16 1.07 -5.48
N TYR A 37 13.94 0.69 -5.08
CA TYR A 37 12.84 0.49 -6.01
C TYR A 37 12.33 1.84 -6.52
N ILE A 38 12.34 2.03 -7.84
CA ILE A 38 11.89 3.26 -8.49
C ILE A 38 10.42 3.15 -8.88
N PHE A 39 9.60 4.12 -8.48
CA PHE A 39 8.20 4.15 -8.81
C PHE A 39 8.00 4.73 -10.22
N ASN A 40 7.34 4.01 -11.14
CA ASN A 40 6.95 4.57 -12.44
C ASN A 40 5.47 4.93 -12.44
N PHE A 41 5.16 6.21 -12.21
CA PHE A 41 3.78 6.72 -12.17
C PHE A 41 3.20 7.03 -13.55
N ILE A 42 4.02 7.18 -14.59
CA ILE A 42 3.57 7.59 -15.93
C ILE A 42 3.05 6.39 -16.72
N ASP A 43 3.84 5.32 -16.81
CA ASP A 43 3.50 4.17 -17.65
C ASP A 43 2.48 3.23 -17.01
N ASN A 44 1.92 3.62 -15.86
CA ASN A 44 1.06 2.79 -15.01
C ASN A 44 1.67 1.41 -14.70
N LYS A 45 3.01 1.30 -14.80
CA LYS A 45 3.81 0.14 -14.40
C LYS A 45 4.02 0.15 -12.88
N MET A 46 2.96 0.48 -12.13
CA MET A 46 2.95 0.24 -10.71
C MET A 46 2.82 -1.26 -10.53
N TYR A 47 3.95 -1.93 -10.32
CA TYR A 47 3.97 -3.35 -10.07
C TYR A 47 3.10 -3.67 -8.85
N ARG A 48 2.22 -4.65 -9.05
CA ARG A 48 1.22 -5.03 -8.06
C ARG A 48 1.80 -6.14 -7.20
N LYS A 49 2.05 -5.85 -5.93
CA LYS A 49 2.40 -6.88 -4.95
C LYS A 49 1.16 -7.70 -4.58
N TYR A 50 1.32 -9.01 -4.58
CA TYR A 50 0.31 -9.98 -4.16
C TYR A 50 0.91 -10.93 -3.13
N SER A 51 0.91 -10.53 -1.86
CA SER A 51 1.44 -11.34 -0.78
C SER A 51 0.54 -12.52 -0.41
N SER A 52 1.09 -13.49 0.34
CA SER A 52 0.26 -14.49 1.01
C SER A 52 -0.66 -13.83 2.06
N ARG A 53 -1.72 -14.53 2.52
CA ARG A 53 -2.60 -14.01 3.61
C ARG A 53 -1.79 -13.64 4.86
N LYS A 54 -0.82 -14.47 5.25
CA LYS A 54 0.01 -14.25 6.45
C LYS A 54 0.87 -12.98 6.29
N GLU A 55 1.55 -12.85 5.16
CA GLU A 55 2.37 -11.66 4.87
C GLU A 55 1.51 -10.40 4.81
N LEU A 56 0.35 -10.45 4.14
CA LEU A 56 -0.54 -9.31 4.02
C LEU A 56 -1.04 -8.83 5.38
N LYS A 57 -1.35 -9.74 6.32
CA LYS A 57 -1.69 -9.37 7.71
C LYS A 57 -0.55 -8.65 8.43
N THR A 58 0.68 -9.11 8.26
CA THR A 58 1.85 -8.43 8.83
C THR A 58 1.98 -7.01 8.29
N ILE A 59 1.77 -6.82 6.99
CA ILE A 59 1.78 -5.48 6.37
C ILE A 59 0.58 -4.66 6.87
N ALA A 60 -0.59 -5.27 7.03
CA ALA A 60 -1.79 -4.62 7.55
C ALA A 60 -1.62 -4.11 8.97
N ILE A 61 -0.99 -4.88 9.87
CA ILE A 61 -0.70 -4.42 11.24
C ILE A 61 0.19 -3.18 11.20
N ARG A 62 1.28 -3.19 10.42
CA ARG A 62 2.15 -2.01 10.24
C ARG A 62 1.41 -0.82 9.65
N TYR A 63 0.46 -1.06 8.74
CA TYR A 63 -0.40 -0.02 8.18
C TYR A 63 -1.30 0.59 9.25
N ALA A 64 -1.93 -0.26 10.08
CA ALA A 64 -2.81 0.15 11.15
C ALA A 64 -2.07 0.98 12.21
N GLU A 65 -0.86 0.56 12.61
CA GLU A 65 0.02 1.31 13.50
C GLU A 65 0.34 2.70 12.94
N LYS A 66 0.74 2.79 11.66
CA LYS A 66 1.01 4.08 11.01
C LYS A 66 -0.22 4.98 10.93
N LYS A 67 -1.40 4.40 10.72
CA LYS A 67 -2.68 5.13 10.69
C LYS A 67 -3.26 5.39 12.08
N LYS A 68 -2.59 4.95 13.15
CA LYS A 68 -3.06 5.06 14.54
C LYS A 68 -4.48 4.52 14.71
N ILE A 69 -4.77 3.40 14.05
CA ILE A 69 -6.04 2.68 14.24
C ILE A 69 -6.06 2.18 15.69
N GLY A 70 -7.13 2.49 16.43
CA GLY A 70 -7.26 2.04 17.81
C GLY A 70 -7.37 0.52 17.90
N GLU A 71 -6.91 -0.07 19.01
CA GLU A 71 -6.85 -1.53 19.21
C GLU A 71 -8.17 -2.24 18.89
N ASN A 72 -9.30 -1.64 19.32
CA ASN A 72 -10.65 -2.17 19.07
C ASN A 72 -11.03 -2.25 17.59
N ASP A 73 -10.42 -1.42 16.74
CA ASP A 73 -10.70 -1.35 15.31
C ASP A 73 -9.67 -2.13 14.47
N ILE A 74 -8.54 -2.54 15.06
CA ILE A 74 -7.52 -3.35 14.38
C ILE A 74 -8.11 -4.71 13.98
N GLU A 75 -8.86 -5.36 14.88
CA GLU A 75 -9.49 -6.64 14.57
C GLU A 75 -10.43 -6.53 13.37
N ARG A 76 -11.33 -5.53 13.38
CA ARG A 76 -12.25 -5.25 12.28
C ARG A 76 -11.53 -4.95 10.97
N TYR A 77 -10.44 -4.18 11.04
CA TYR A 77 -9.60 -3.89 9.89
C TYR A 77 -8.99 -5.16 9.29
N LEU A 78 -8.43 -6.04 10.12
CA LEU A 78 -7.84 -7.31 9.67
C LEU A 78 -8.89 -8.26 9.07
N MET A 79 -10.12 -8.27 9.60
CA MET A 79 -11.23 -9.03 9.01
C MET A 79 -11.59 -8.54 7.61
N GLU A 80 -11.65 -7.21 7.39
CA GLU A 80 -11.90 -6.67 6.05
C GLU A 80 -10.74 -6.96 5.07
N VAL A 81 -9.49 -6.93 5.55
CA VAL A 81 -8.32 -7.35 4.75
C VAL A 81 -8.45 -8.80 4.31
N ASP A 82 -8.80 -9.73 5.21
CA ASP A 82 -8.99 -11.15 4.88
C ASP A 82 -10.14 -11.36 3.88
N ARG A 83 -11.25 -10.64 4.09
CA ARG A 83 -12.41 -10.67 3.21
C ARG A 83 -12.03 -10.24 1.78
N MET A 84 -11.31 -9.13 1.65
CA MET A 84 -10.87 -8.64 0.34
C MET A 84 -9.85 -9.57 -0.32
N LYS A 85 -8.90 -10.11 0.46
CA LYS A 85 -7.91 -11.06 -0.08
C LYS A 85 -8.56 -12.33 -0.63
N SER A 86 -9.66 -12.76 -0.03
CA SER A 86 -10.42 -13.94 -0.47
C SER A 86 -11.19 -13.70 -1.77
N ASN A 87 -11.47 -12.45 -2.15
CA ASN A 87 -12.13 -12.11 -3.42
C ASN A 87 -11.17 -12.06 -4.63
N GLY A 88 -9.86 -12.22 -4.40
CA GLY A 88 -8.89 -12.66 -5.43
C GLY A 88 -8.33 -11.64 -6.43
N ASN A 89 -8.90 -10.42 -6.55
CA ASN A 89 -8.55 -9.52 -7.67
C ASN A 89 -7.85 -8.20 -7.30
N SER A 90 -7.44 -8.02 -6.05
CA SER A 90 -6.83 -6.77 -5.59
C SER A 90 -5.37 -6.99 -5.17
N SER A 91 -4.52 -6.03 -5.54
CA SER A 91 -3.16 -5.91 -5.01
C SER A 91 -3.19 -5.63 -3.50
N ASP A 92 -2.08 -5.91 -2.82
CA ASP A 92 -1.98 -5.68 -1.38
C ASP A 92 -2.27 -4.21 -1.03
N CYS A 93 -1.79 -3.26 -1.82
CA CYS A 93 -2.03 -1.84 -1.61
C CYS A 93 -3.53 -1.49 -1.67
N GLU A 94 -4.22 -1.98 -2.70
CA GLU A 94 -5.66 -1.77 -2.86
C GLU A 94 -6.44 -2.39 -1.69
N ILE A 95 -6.07 -3.59 -1.26
CA ILE A 95 -6.71 -4.26 -0.11
C ILE A 95 -6.56 -3.41 1.15
N LEU A 96 -5.34 -2.97 1.48
CA LEU A 96 -5.07 -2.24 2.71
C LEU A 96 -5.79 -0.89 2.76
N ILE A 97 -5.82 -0.16 1.63
CA ILE A 97 -6.49 1.14 1.51
C ILE A 97 -8.01 0.96 1.58
N ASN A 98 -8.56 0.03 0.81
CA ASN A 98 -10.01 -0.17 0.75
C ASN A 98 -10.57 -0.70 2.08
N ALA A 99 -9.86 -1.62 2.74
CA ALA A 99 -10.25 -2.11 4.07
C ALA A 99 -10.27 -0.96 5.09
N TYR A 100 -9.30 -0.04 5.01
CA TYR A 100 -9.26 1.13 5.88
C TYR A 100 -10.42 2.09 5.60
N MET A 101 -10.72 2.36 4.32
CA MET A 101 -11.86 3.19 3.94
C MET A 101 -13.19 2.61 4.45
N ARG A 102 -13.38 1.29 4.35
CA ARG A 102 -14.60 0.62 4.88
C ARG A 102 -14.71 0.72 6.40
N LEU A 103 -13.59 0.63 7.10
CA LEU A 103 -13.56 0.82 8.56
C LEU A 103 -13.99 2.27 8.90
N GLN A 104 -13.47 3.27 8.19
CA GLN A 104 -13.85 4.67 8.41
C GLN A 104 -15.33 4.93 8.09
N SER A 105 -15.86 4.36 7.00
CA SER A 105 -17.29 4.49 6.67
C SER A 105 -18.21 3.84 7.71
N SER A 106 -17.75 2.77 8.37
CA SER A 106 -18.49 2.11 9.46
C SER A 106 -18.46 2.93 10.76
N ASN A 107 -17.40 3.71 10.98
CA ASN A 107 -17.24 4.59 12.14
C ASN A 107 -17.84 6.00 11.92
N GLY A 108 -18.22 6.33 10.68
CA GLY A 108 -18.80 7.62 10.28
C GLY A 108 -20.31 7.78 10.53
N VAL A 109 -20.94 6.88 11.27
CA VAL A 109 -22.29 7.10 11.84
C VAL A 109 -22.13 7.69 13.23
N LYS A 110 -21.82 8.99 13.30
CA LYS A 110 -22.12 9.87 14.44
C LYS A 110 -22.36 11.29 13.94
#